data_AF-A0A7S0N6U4-F1
#
_entry.id   AF-A0A7S0N6U4-F1
#
_cell.length_a   1.000
_cell.length_b   1.000
_cell.length_c   1.000
_cell.angle_alpha   90.00
_cell.angle_beta   90.00
_cell.angle_gamma   90.00
#
_symmetry.space_group_name_H-M   'P 1'
#
loop_
_entity.id
_entity.type
_entity.pdbx_description
1 polymer ?
#
loop_
_entity_poly.entity_id
_entity_poly.type
_entity_poly.pdbx_seq_one_letter_code
_entity_poly.pdbx_strand_id
1 'polypeptide(L)'
;TPSHLHHRLYTITFTPSHLHHRLYTSPLYENAGFLAYNVLAGGVLTGKYRDVPAAADDYLAGKTQRAMSSFRAPRGRHDDPSWGPTLYRYRSAAALAATEEYAAIASRFGMSLTELALRWGRQRRAVTSQLLGVSSERQLEEDLACFRGDGVLPEELLWAVDRVHLRNRLPIFSTDRAGPDWDGRGEIGEPVP
;
A
#
# COMPACT_ATOMS: atom_id res chain seq x y z
N THR A 1 -38.70 -12.27 -14.15
CA THR A 1 -38.06 -11.16 -14.90
C THR A 1 -36.72 -10.89 -14.25
N PRO A 2 -35.58 -11.19 -14.89
CA PRO A 2 -34.29 -11.10 -14.23
C PRO A 2 -33.86 -9.62 -14.22
N SER A 3 -33.82 -9.02 -13.03
CA SER A 3 -33.21 -7.70 -12.83
C SER A 3 -31.70 -7.86 -12.76
N HIS A 4 -31.03 -7.08 -13.60
CA HIS A 4 -29.60 -7.09 -13.88
C HIS A 4 -28.73 -6.98 -12.60
N LEU A 5 -27.93 -8.00 -12.33
CA LEU A 5 -26.80 -7.95 -11.38
C LEU A 5 -25.66 -7.14 -12.01
N HIS A 6 -25.61 -5.85 -11.71
CA HIS A 6 -24.43 -5.04 -11.97
C HIS A 6 -23.35 -5.38 -10.93
N HIS A 7 -22.39 -6.22 -11.32
CA HIS A 7 -21.12 -6.36 -10.58
C HIS A 7 -20.35 -5.03 -10.67
N ARG A 8 -20.49 -4.19 -9.65
CA ARG A 8 -19.64 -3.01 -9.48
C ARG A 8 -18.43 -3.40 -8.66
N LEU A 9 -17.29 -3.55 -9.33
CA LEU A 9 -15.97 -3.63 -8.70
C LEU A 9 -15.63 -2.25 -8.11
N TYR A 10 -15.68 -2.16 -6.78
CA TYR A 10 -15.26 -0.95 -6.06
C TYR A 10 -13.78 -1.05 -5.71
N THR A 11 -12.98 -0.30 -6.45
CA THR A 11 -11.54 -0.08 -6.23
C THR A 11 -11.40 1.13 -5.30
N ILE A 12 -11.11 0.94 -4.01
CA ILE A 12 -10.79 2.05 -3.10
C ILE A 12 -9.49 1.79 -2.33
N THR A 13 -8.59 2.76 -2.47
CA THR A 13 -7.35 2.97 -1.75
C THR A 13 -7.57 3.51 -0.34
N PHE A 14 -6.68 3.13 0.59
CA PHE A 14 -6.61 3.54 2.01
C PHE A 14 -7.14 4.97 2.27
N THR A 15 -8.28 5.09 2.98
CA THR A 15 -8.94 6.34 3.38
C THR A 15 -9.51 6.29 4.81
N PRO A 16 -9.61 7.43 5.54
CA PRO A 16 -9.76 7.45 7.00
C PRO A 16 -11.20 7.20 7.49
N SER A 17 -11.27 6.94 8.80
CA SER A 17 -12.36 6.34 9.60
C SER A 17 -13.78 6.91 9.50
N HIS A 18 -14.00 8.11 8.95
CA HIS A 18 -15.34 8.72 8.94
C HIS A 18 -16.17 8.35 7.69
N LEU A 19 -15.51 7.99 6.57
CA LEU A 19 -16.17 7.35 5.42
C LEU A 19 -16.27 5.83 5.57
N HIS A 20 -15.52 5.25 6.51
CA HIS A 20 -15.49 3.83 6.85
C HIS A 20 -16.89 3.30 7.23
N HIS A 21 -17.68 4.11 7.92
CA HIS A 21 -19.01 3.72 8.42
C HIS A 21 -20.07 3.52 7.32
N ARG A 22 -19.82 3.90 6.06
CA ARG A 22 -20.76 3.63 4.95
C ARG A 22 -20.30 2.54 3.99
N LEU A 23 -18.99 2.40 3.79
CA LEU A 23 -18.45 1.45 2.82
C LEU A 23 -18.11 0.08 3.42
N TYR A 24 -17.73 0.00 4.70
CA TYR A 24 -17.52 -1.28 5.37
C TYR A 24 -18.78 -1.86 5.99
N THR A 25 -19.79 -1.01 6.21
CA THR A 25 -21.09 -1.45 6.69
C THR A 25 -21.84 -2.24 5.63
N SER A 26 -21.77 -1.86 4.35
CA SER A 26 -22.44 -2.64 3.29
C SER A 26 -21.96 -4.11 3.23
N PRO A 27 -20.65 -4.44 3.16
CA PRO A 27 -20.20 -5.82 3.22
C PRO A 27 -20.66 -6.59 4.46
N LEU A 28 -20.60 -5.94 5.63
CA LEU A 28 -20.92 -6.56 6.91
C LEU A 28 -22.42 -6.79 7.13
N TYR A 29 -23.29 -5.97 6.54
CA TYR A 29 -24.73 -6.01 6.77
C TYR A 29 -25.55 -6.50 5.57
N GLU A 30 -24.98 -6.50 4.35
CA GLU A 30 -25.67 -6.87 3.11
C GLU A 30 -25.23 -8.24 2.56
N ASN A 31 -24.56 -9.06 3.38
CA ASN A 31 -24.01 -10.36 2.98
C ASN A 31 -23.13 -10.28 1.71
N ALA A 32 -22.35 -9.20 1.58
CA ALA A 32 -21.46 -8.97 0.45
C ALA A 32 -20.00 -9.11 0.93
N GLY A 33 -19.21 -9.97 0.28
CA GLY A 33 -17.80 -10.11 0.61
C GLY A 33 -16.96 -8.92 0.11
N PHE A 34 -15.93 -8.53 0.86
CA PHE A 34 -14.94 -7.55 0.41
C PHE A 34 -13.65 -8.26 -0.03
N LEU A 35 -13.30 -8.08 -1.30
CA LEU A 35 -12.03 -8.52 -1.86
C LEU A 35 -11.02 -7.35 -1.77
N ALA A 36 -10.15 -7.39 -0.77
CA ALA A 36 -9.12 -6.38 -0.60
C ALA A 36 -8.05 -6.54 -1.70
N TYR A 37 -7.90 -5.53 -2.55
CA TYR A 37 -6.85 -5.49 -3.55
C TYR A 37 -5.69 -4.61 -3.06
N ASN A 38 -4.49 -4.87 -3.59
CA ASN A 38 -3.32 -4.03 -3.37
C ASN A 38 -2.92 -3.84 -1.90
N VAL A 39 -3.11 -4.88 -1.07
CA VAL A 39 -2.76 -4.87 0.36
C VAL A 39 -1.26 -4.60 0.59
N LEU A 40 -0.41 -4.94 -0.39
CA LEU A 40 1.03 -4.67 -0.37
C LEU A 40 1.46 -3.36 -1.05
N ALA A 41 0.53 -2.49 -1.46
CA ALA A 41 0.80 -1.23 -2.14
C ALA A 41 1.74 -1.37 -3.37
N GLY A 42 1.43 -2.34 -4.24
CA GLY A 42 2.23 -2.71 -5.41
C GLY A 42 3.59 -3.34 -5.08
N GLY A 43 3.81 -3.69 -3.82
CA GLY A 43 5.06 -4.25 -3.31
C GLY A 43 5.86 -3.31 -2.40
N VAL A 44 5.42 -2.06 -2.18
CA VAL A 44 6.11 -1.12 -1.26
C VAL A 44 6.15 -1.68 0.16
N LEU A 45 5.04 -2.25 0.63
CA LEU A 45 4.93 -2.86 1.96
C LEU A 45 5.60 -4.24 2.06
N THR A 46 6.51 -4.57 1.15
CA THR A 46 7.46 -5.68 1.34
C THR A 46 8.85 -5.20 1.77
N GLY A 47 9.08 -3.88 1.71
CA GLY A 47 10.36 -3.27 1.99
C GLY A 47 11.35 -3.31 0.82
N LYS A 48 11.03 -3.97 -0.31
CA LYS A 48 11.95 -4.14 -1.44
C LYS A 48 12.43 -2.84 -2.11
N TYR A 49 11.77 -1.71 -1.84
CA TYR A 49 12.07 -0.39 -2.40
C TYR A 49 12.65 0.60 -1.38
N ARG A 50 12.98 0.15 -0.16
CA ARG A 50 13.48 1.00 0.92
C ARG A 50 14.94 1.41 0.68
N ASP A 51 15.81 0.45 0.39
CA ASP A 51 17.24 0.71 0.16
C ASP A 51 17.54 1.20 -1.26
N VAL A 52 16.85 0.60 -2.24
CA VAL A 52 16.96 0.95 -3.65
C VAL A 52 15.57 1.38 -4.14
N PRO A 53 15.38 2.66 -4.51
CA PRO A 53 14.11 3.16 -5.03
C PRO A 53 13.60 2.38 -6.25
N ALA A 54 12.34 2.57 -6.59
CA ALA A 54 11.78 2.00 -7.81
C ALA A 54 12.52 2.52 -9.05
N ALA A 55 12.63 1.69 -10.09
CA ALA A 55 13.36 2.03 -11.31
C ALA A 55 12.95 3.39 -11.92
N ALA A 56 11.64 3.69 -11.91
CA ALA A 56 11.11 4.97 -12.40
C ALA A 56 11.61 6.17 -11.57
N ASP A 57 11.71 6.04 -10.24
CA ASP A 57 12.17 7.14 -9.39
C ASP A 57 13.67 7.35 -9.52
N ASP A 58 14.46 6.27 -9.62
CA ASP A 58 15.89 6.37 -9.92
C ASP A 58 16.16 7.01 -11.27
N TYR A 59 15.35 6.69 -12.28
CA TYR A 59 15.44 7.31 -13.59
C TYR A 59 15.21 8.82 -13.52
N LEU A 60 14.16 9.25 -12.80
CA LEU A 60 13.87 10.67 -12.57
C LEU A 60 14.95 11.39 -11.76
N ALA A 61 15.62 10.68 -10.85
CA ALA A 61 16.75 11.20 -10.07
C ALA A 61 18.09 11.20 -10.83
N GLY A 62 18.10 10.90 -12.13
CA GLY A 62 19.30 10.86 -12.97
C GLY A 62 20.21 9.64 -12.72
N LYS A 63 19.78 8.66 -11.92
CA LYS A 63 20.53 7.44 -11.61
C LYS A 63 20.31 6.36 -12.68
N THR A 64 20.53 6.73 -13.93
CA THR A 64 20.17 5.94 -15.13
C THR A 64 20.72 4.52 -15.08
N GLN A 65 21.97 4.31 -14.65
CA GLN A 65 22.56 2.96 -14.61
C GLN A 65 21.82 2.02 -13.64
N ARG A 66 21.46 2.50 -12.45
CA ARG A 66 20.71 1.74 -11.43
C ARG A 66 19.23 1.56 -11.81
N ALA A 67 18.65 2.55 -12.46
CA ALA A 67 17.33 2.42 -13.06
C ALA A 67 17.31 1.32 -14.14
N MET A 68 18.27 1.34 -15.07
CA MET A 68 18.38 0.35 -16.14
C MET A 68 18.61 -1.07 -15.62
N SER A 69 19.41 -1.25 -14.56
CA SER A 69 19.55 -2.57 -13.93
C SER A 69 18.23 -3.05 -13.35
N SER A 70 17.47 -2.17 -12.70
CA SER A 70 16.18 -2.50 -12.10
C SER A 70 15.10 -2.79 -13.16
N PHE A 71 15.10 -2.08 -14.30
CA PHE A 71 14.23 -2.41 -15.44
C PHE A 71 14.53 -3.78 -16.06
N ARG A 72 15.81 -4.19 -16.10
CA ARG A 72 16.23 -5.49 -16.65
C ARG A 72 15.94 -6.66 -15.71
N ALA A 73 15.98 -6.42 -14.40
CA ALA A 73 15.70 -7.41 -13.37
C ALA A 73 14.66 -6.86 -12.37
N PRO A 74 13.38 -6.74 -12.80
CA PRO A 74 12.35 -6.08 -12.00
C PRO A 74 12.04 -6.86 -10.73
N ARG A 75 11.99 -6.17 -9.59
CA ARG A 75 11.60 -6.76 -8.29
C ARG A 75 10.08 -6.87 -8.11
N GLY A 76 9.34 -6.19 -8.99
CA GLY A 76 7.88 -6.10 -9.00
C GLY A 76 7.39 -4.97 -9.89
N ARG A 77 6.09 -4.69 -9.83
CA ARG A 77 5.40 -3.76 -10.74
C ARG A 77 5.92 -2.30 -10.69
N HIS A 78 6.58 -1.89 -9.61
CA HIS A 78 7.19 -0.55 -9.54
C HIS A 78 8.47 -0.41 -10.36
N ASP A 79 9.13 -1.51 -10.70
CA ASP A 79 10.29 -1.51 -11.61
C ASP A 79 9.88 -1.76 -13.07
N ASP A 80 8.58 -1.96 -13.36
CA ASP A 80 8.11 -2.10 -14.73
C ASP A 80 8.14 -0.74 -15.45
N PRO A 81 8.70 -0.64 -16.68
CA PRO A 81 8.78 0.62 -17.42
C PRO A 81 7.42 1.28 -17.69
N SER A 82 6.35 0.49 -17.84
CA SER A 82 5.01 1.00 -18.17
C SER A 82 4.24 1.35 -16.90
N TRP A 83 4.20 0.43 -15.93
CA TRP A 83 3.41 0.60 -14.72
C TRP A 83 4.12 1.43 -13.64
N GLY A 84 5.43 1.33 -13.51
CA GLY A 84 6.22 1.96 -12.45
C GLY A 84 5.96 3.47 -12.28
N PRO A 85 5.95 4.26 -13.36
CA PRO A 85 5.62 5.68 -13.31
C PRO A 85 4.19 5.96 -12.82
N THR A 86 3.22 5.12 -13.16
CA THR A 86 1.80 5.29 -12.76
C THR A 86 1.53 5.02 -11.28
N LEU A 87 2.48 4.34 -10.61
CA LEU A 87 2.36 3.90 -9.22
C LEU A 87 3.08 4.80 -8.22
N TYR A 88 3.58 5.96 -8.65
CA TYR A 88 4.35 6.91 -7.83
C TYR A 88 3.66 7.28 -6.51
N ARG A 89 2.32 7.31 -6.47
CA ARG A 89 1.53 7.62 -5.27
C ARG A 89 1.81 6.71 -4.07
N TYR A 90 2.21 5.46 -4.30
CA TYR A 90 2.57 4.55 -3.20
C TYR A 90 3.99 4.81 -2.66
N ARG A 91 4.71 5.75 -3.27
CA ARG A 91 6.10 6.11 -3.01
C ARG A 91 6.26 7.62 -2.83
N SER A 92 5.18 8.32 -2.44
CA SER A 92 5.27 9.70 -1.97
C SER A 92 6.14 9.77 -0.70
N ALA A 93 6.68 10.94 -0.38
CA ALA A 93 7.47 11.13 0.83
C ALA A 93 6.73 10.63 2.09
N ALA A 94 5.44 10.99 2.24
CA ALA A 94 4.60 10.52 3.35
C ALA A 94 4.37 9.00 3.34
N ALA A 95 4.18 8.39 2.16
CA ALA A 95 3.99 6.94 2.05
C ALA A 95 5.26 6.16 2.40
N LEU A 96 6.43 6.65 1.97
CA LEU A 96 7.72 6.05 2.31
C LEU A 96 8.04 6.22 3.79
N ALA A 97 7.79 7.40 4.38
CA ALA A 97 7.96 7.64 5.81
C ALA A 97 7.09 6.69 6.65
N ALA A 98 5.81 6.55 6.31
CA ALA A 98 4.93 5.58 6.98
C ALA A 98 5.41 4.13 6.80
N THR A 99 5.93 3.79 5.61
CA THR A 99 6.49 2.46 5.32
C THR A 99 7.68 2.14 6.22
N GLU A 100 8.57 3.10 6.46
CA GLU A 100 9.70 2.94 7.40
C GLU A 100 9.22 2.71 8.84
N GLU A 101 8.24 3.50 9.30
CA GLU A 101 7.66 3.32 10.64
C GLU A 101 6.99 1.94 10.79
N TYR A 102 6.23 1.48 9.79
CA TYR A 102 5.65 0.14 9.80
C TYR A 102 6.72 -0.96 9.77
N ALA A 103 7.82 -0.76 9.04
CA ALA A 103 8.93 -1.72 9.01
C ALA A 103 9.61 -1.84 10.38
N ALA A 104 9.80 -0.71 11.08
CA ALA A 104 10.33 -0.69 12.44
C ALA A 104 9.39 -1.40 13.43
N ILE A 105 8.08 -1.17 13.31
CA ILE A 105 7.07 -1.89 14.10
C ILE A 105 7.13 -3.39 13.82
N ALA A 106 7.11 -3.80 12.56
CA ALA A 106 7.19 -5.21 12.17
C ALA A 106 8.44 -5.89 12.77
N SER A 107 9.59 -5.25 12.63
CA SER A 107 10.86 -5.75 13.17
C SER A 107 10.85 -5.91 14.70
N ARG A 108 10.26 -4.96 15.44
CA ARG A 108 10.13 -5.03 16.90
C ARG A 108 9.33 -6.26 17.35
N PHE A 109 8.38 -6.71 16.55
CA PHE A 109 7.55 -7.89 16.82
C PHE A 109 8.04 -9.16 16.10
N GLY A 110 9.26 -9.15 15.53
CA GLY A 110 9.86 -10.31 14.90
C GLY A 110 9.18 -10.76 13.61
N MET A 111 8.47 -9.87 12.92
CA MET A 111 7.79 -10.16 11.66
C MET A 111 8.36 -9.33 10.51
N SER A 112 8.17 -9.82 9.28
CA SER A 112 8.47 -9.03 8.09
C SER A 112 7.41 -7.94 7.87
N LEU A 113 7.75 -6.89 7.13
CA LEU A 113 6.77 -5.88 6.75
C LEU A 113 5.64 -6.48 5.89
N THR A 114 5.97 -7.44 5.02
CA THR A 114 5.01 -8.20 4.22
C THR A 114 4.01 -8.93 5.12
N GLU A 115 4.51 -9.65 6.12
CA GLU A 115 3.67 -10.39 7.07
C GLU A 115 2.75 -9.45 7.84
N LEU A 116 3.27 -8.33 8.35
CA LEU A 116 2.48 -7.31 9.04
C LEU A 116 1.32 -6.84 8.16
N ALA A 117 1.60 -6.45 6.91
CA ALA A 117 0.58 -5.94 5.99
C ALA A 117 -0.50 -6.98 5.66
N LEU A 118 -0.11 -8.21 5.34
CA LEU A 118 -1.03 -9.30 4.99
C LEU A 118 -1.88 -9.73 6.19
N ARG A 119 -1.28 -9.90 7.37
CA ARG A 119 -2.01 -10.28 8.59
C ARG A 119 -2.93 -9.15 9.07
N TRP A 120 -2.50 -7.90 8.95
CA TRP A 120 -3.34 -6.74 9.31
C TRP A 120 -4.61 -6.70 8.45
N GLY A 121 -4.46 -6.88 7.13
CA GLY A 121 -5.58 -6.95 6.19
C GLY A 121 -6.52 -8.12 6.49
N ARG A 122 -5.97 -9.30 6.76
CA ARG A 122 -6.72 -10.53 7.09
C ARG A 122 -7.60 -10.37 8.33
N GLN A 123 -7.13 -9.60 9.32
CA GLN A 123 -7.84 -9.45 10.59
C GLN A 123 -8.97 -8.41 10.57
N ARG A 124 -9.11 -7.64 9.47
CA ARG A 124 -10.22 -6.70 9.36
C ARG A 124 -11.50 -7.49 9.11
N ARG A 125 -12.49 -7.37 10.01
CA ARG A 125 -13.77 -8.11 9.93
C ARG A 125 -14.48 -8.02 8.57
N ALA A 126 -14.36 -6.90 7.89
CA ALA A 126 -15.02 -6.72 6.60
C ALA A 126 -14.27 -7.37 5.43
N VAL A 127 -12.98 -7.70 5.56
CA VAL A 127 -12.16 -8.31 4.50
C VAL A 127 -12.43 -9.80 4.45
N THR A 128 -13.05 -10.26 3.36
CA THR A 128 -13.33 -11.69 3.15
C THR A 128 -12.13 -12.40 2.51
N SER A 129 -11.47 -11.74 1.57
CA SER A 129 -10.30 -12.28 0.87
C SER A 129 -9.36 -11.16 0.43
N GLN A 130 -8.12 -11.51 0.15
CA GLN A 130 -7.09 -10.61 -0.37
C GLN A 130 -6.65 -11.05 -1.76
N LEU A 131 -6.64 -10.12 -2.71
CA LEU A 131 -6.12 -10.36 -4.05
C LEU A 131 -4.61 -10.06 -4.06
N LEU A 132 -3.81 -11.12 -4.09
CA LEU A 132 -2.35 -11.06 -4.12
C LEU A 132 -1.85 -10.93 -5.56
N GLY A 133 -0.89 -10.03 -5.76
CA GLY A 133 -0.20 -9.85 -7.04
C GLY A 133 1.27 -10.20 -6.89
N VAL A 134 1.69 -11.30 -7.49
CA VAL A 134 3.05 -11.84 -7.40
C VAL A 134 3.72 -11.85 -8.78
N SER A 135 5.04 -11.75 -8.80
CA SER A 135 5.87 -11.79 -10.03
C SER A 135 6.75 -13.05 -10.10
N SER A 136 6.73 -13.90 -9.08
CA SER A 136 7.42 -15.19 -9.06
C SER A 136 6.76 -16.16 -8.07
N GLU A 137 7.00 -17.46 -8.26
CA GLU A 137 6.50 -18.51 -7.36
C GLU A 137 7.03 -18.34 -5.93
N ARG A 138 8.30 -17.94 -5.78
CA ARG A 138 8.88 -17.62 -4.47
C ARG A 138 8.08 -16.55 -3.72
N GLN A 139 7.65 -15.48 -4.40
CA GLN A 139 6.83 -14.44 -3.75
C GLN A 139 5.46 -14.98 -3.32
N LEU A 140 4.88 -15.88 -4.12
CA LEU A 140 3.64 -16.56 -3.74
C LEU A 140 3.84 -17.41 -2.49
N GLU A 141 4.93 -18.17 -2.41
CA GLU A 141 5.25 -18.97 -1.23
C GLU A 141 5.49 -18.11 0.02
N GLU A 142 6.24 -17.00 -0.12
CA GLU A 142 6.46 -16.01 0.95
C GLU A 142 5.14 -15.41 1.44
N ASP A 143 4.27 -14.98 0.52
CA ASP A 143 2.97 -14.41 0.86
C ASP A 143 2.07 -15.47 1.54
N LEU A 144 2.00 -16.69 1.00
CA LEU A 144 1.22 -17.79 1.58
C LEU A 144 1.73 -18.19 2.96
N ALA A 145 3.04 -18.15 3.20
CA ALA A 145 3.62 -18.41 4.52
C ALA A 145 3.10 -17.41 5.57
N CYS A 146 2.88 -16.15 5.19
CA CYS A 146 2.30 -15.13 6.08
C CYS A 146 0.87 -15.47 6.52
N PHE A 147 0.14 -16.28 5.75
CA PHE A 147 -1.20 -16.76 6.11
C PHE A 147 -1.19 -18.01 6.99
N ARG A 148 -0.08 -18.74 7.08
CA ARG A 148 0.04 -19.95 7.91
C ARG A 148 0.22 -19.64 9.40
N GLY A 149 0.57 -18.40 9.74
CA GLY A 149 0.67 -17.96 11.13
C GLY A 149 -0.70 -17.89 11.80
N ASP A 150 -0.90 -18.73 12.80
CA ASP A 150 -2.04 -18.67 13.71
C ASP A 150 -1.82 -17.57 14.75
N GLY A 151 -2.88 -16.81 15.05
CA GLY A 151 -2.85 -15.77 16.08
C GLY A 151 -3.27 -14.38 15.61
N VAL A 152 -3.96 -13.68 16.52
CA VAL A 152 -4.34 -12.27 16.37
C VAL A 152 -3.08 -11.41 16.51
N LEU A 153 -3.00 -10.30 15.78
CA LEU A 153 -1.89 -9.37 15.94
C LEU A 153 -2.01 -8.75 17.35
N PRO A 154 -0.91 -8.63 18.10
CA PRO A 154 -0.96 -8.03 19.44
C PRO A 154 -1.61 -6.65 19.42
N GLU A 155 -2.41 -6.34 20.44
CA GLU A 155 -3.08 -5.04 20.55
C GLU A 155 -2.09 -3.87 20.54
N GLU A 156 -0.92 -4.04 21.19
CA GLU A 156 0.15 -3.04 21.16
C GLU A 156 0.65 -2.76 19.74
N LEU A 157 0.81 -3.80 18.92
CA LEU A 157 1.23 -3.67 17.54
C LEU A 157 0.16 -2.92 16.74
N LEU A 158 -1.12 -3.29 16.90
CA LEU A 158 -2.23 -2.63 16.24
C LEU A 158 -2.30 -1.15 16.61
N TRP A 159 -2.13 -0.81 17.89
CA TRP A 159 -2.08 0.57 18.37
C TRP A 159 -0.91 1.35 17.77
N ALA A 160 0.26 0.72 17.66
CA ALA A 160 1.41 1.34 17.01
C ALA A 160 1.14 1.65 15.53
N VAL A 161 0.53 0.71 14.80
CA VAL A 161 0.10 0.90 13.40
C VAL A 161 -0.92 2.04 13.30
N ASP A 162 -1.91 2.08 14.19
CA ASP A 162 -2.94 3.13 14.19
C ASP A 162 -2.34 4.52 14.43
N ARG A 163 -1.34 4.67 15.30
CA ARG A 163 -0.63 5.94 15.49
C ARG A 163 0.07 6.43 14.23
N VAL A 164 0.77 5.53 13.53
CA VAL A 164 1.42 5.87 12.24
C VAL A 164 0.36 6.27 11.21
N HIS A 165 -0.74 5.52 11.13
CA HIS A 165 -1.85 5.82 10.22
C HIS A 165 -2.49 7.19 10.51
N LEU A 166 -2.69 7.53 11.79
CA LEU A 166 -3.31 8.80 12.18
C LEU A 166 -2.46 10.02 11.86
N ARG A 167 -1.12 9.88 11.89
CA ARG A 167 -0.18 10.92 11.43
C ARG A 167 -0.13 11.01 9.91
N ASN A 168 -0.13 9.86 9.24
CA ASN A 168 -0.01 9.73 7.79
C ASN A 168 -1.35 9.36 7.16
N ARG A 169 -2.37 10.21 7.34
CA ARG A 169 -3.68 9.96 6.72
C ARG A 169 -3.57 10.18 5.21
N LEU A 170 -4.10 9.24 4.42
CA LEU A 170 -4.13 9.37 2.96
C LEU A 170 -2.75 9.63 2.33
N PRO A 171 -1.70 8.88 2.70
CA PRO A 171 -0.34 9.25 2.29
C PRO A 171 -0.15 9.13 0.78
N ILE A 172 -1.00 8.36 0.10
CA ILE A 172 -0.99 8.22 -1.36
C ILE A 172 -1.53 9.44 -2.11
N PHE A 173 -2.24 10.34 -1.44
CA PHE A 173 -2.71 11.61 -2.01
C PHE A 173 -1.82 12.78 -1.58
N SER A 174 -0.84 12.52 -0.71
CA SER A 174 0.24 13.45 -0.39
C SER A 174 1.24 13.51 -1.54
N THR A 175 1.70 14.71 -1.89
CA THR A 175 2.73 14.91 -2.90
C THR A 175 3.67 16.03 -2.49
N ASP A 176 4.97 15.77 -2.61
CA ASP A 176 6.06 16.75 -2.56
C ASP A 176 6.37 17.34 -3.95
N ARG A 177 5.69 16.83 -4.99
CA ARG A 177 5.81 17.26 -6.39
C ARG A 177 4.73 18.26 -6.79
N ALA A 178 4.14 18.94 -5.82
CA ALA A 178 3.13 19.95 -6.10
C ALA A 178 3.77 21.07 -6.93
N GLY A 179 3.16 21.37 -8.08
CA GLY A 179 3.57 22.52 -8.88
C GLY A 179 3.14 23.84 -8.24
N PRO A 180 3.45 24.96 -8.91
CA PRO A 180 2.91 26.26 -8.56
C PRO A 180 1.38 26.22 -8.47
N ASP A 181 0.82 27.09 -7.64
CA ASP A 181 -0.63 27.28 -7.52
C ASP A 181 -1.27 27.76 -8.83
N TRP A 182 -2.59 27.95 -8.81
CA TRP A 182 -3.36 28.38 -9.98
C TRP A 182 -2.91 29.73 -10.55
N ASP A 183 -2.22 30.54 -9.74
CA ASP A 183 -1.66 31.84 -10.10
C ASP A 183 -0.17 31.78 -10.44
N GLY A 184 0.42 30.58 -10.50
CA GLY A 184 1.84 30.37 -10.79
C GLY A 184 2.76 30.71 -9.60
N ARG A 185 2.24 30.74 -8.37
CA ARG A 185 2.95 31.12 -7.15
C ARG A 185 3.05 29.94 -6.17
N GLY A 186 4.09 29.91 -5.35
CA GLY A 186 4.21 28.93 -4.25
C GLY A 186 4.19 27.46 -4.67
N GLU A 187 3.74 26.58 -3.77
CA GLU A 187 3.50 25.15 -3.98
C GLU A 187 2.05 24.82 -3.58
N ILE A 188 1.38 23.92 -4.31
CA ILE A 188 0.01 23.48 -3.98
C ILE A 188 0.02 22.50 -2.80
N GLY A 189 -0.56 22.91 -1.67
CA GLY A 189 -0.80 22.04 -0.52
C GLY A 189 -0.31 22.68 0.79
N GLU A 190 -0.84 22.24 1.92
CA GLU A 190 -0.27 22.63 3.21
C GLU A 190 1.07 21.89 3.40
N PRO A 191 2.18 22.59 3.69
CA PRO A 191 3.38 21.92 4.15
C PRO A 191 3.04 21.18 5.44
N VAL A 192 3.25 19.86 5.47
CA VAL A 192 3.11 19.08 6.69
C VAL A 192 4.21 19.57 7.65
N PRO A 193 3.86 20.12 8.83
CA PRO A 193 4.83 20.68 9.76
C PRO A 193 5.80 19.65 10.33
#